data_AF-A0A8W8KRD2-F1
#
_entry.id   AF-A0A8W8KRD2-F1
#
_cell.length_a   1.000
_cell.length_b   1.000
_cell.length_c   1.000
_cell.angle_alpha   90.00
_cell.angle_beta   90.00
_cell.angle_gamma   90.00
#
_symmetry.space_group_name_H-M   'P 1'
#
loop_
_entity.id
_entity.type
_entity.pdbx_description
1 polymer ?
#
loop_
_entity_poly.entity_id
_entity_poly.type
_entity_poly.pdbx_seq_one_letter_code
_entity_poly.pdbx_strand_id
1 'polypeptide(L)'
;MHNSFFQTVNLKGWKIRREIGGKTKCTYEFKNDLQLGPGQKIKLFSGGAADMKQSDSDIVCDFFTWHAGGGSYVLTDEYNNEKASLKMTITN
;
A
#
# COMPACT_ATOMS: atom_id res chain seq x y z
N MET A 1 3.35 4.99 -1.35
CA MET A 1 3.42 5.25 0.10
C MET A 1 4.63 6.12 0.39
N HIS A 2 4.50 7.10 1.28
CA HIS A 2 5.59 8.01 1.67
C HIS A 2 5.73 8.00 3.19
N ASN A 3 6.95 7.83 3.69
CA ASN A 3 7.23 7.94 5.12
C ASN A 3 7.43 9.41 5.48
N SER A 4 6.41 10.00 6.14
CA SER A 4 6.46 11.36 6.66
C SER A 4 7.03 11.47 8.08
N PHE A 5 7.39 10.36 8.72
CA PHE A 5 8.02 10.37 10.04
C PHE A 5 9.50 10.76 9.95
N PHE A 6 10.03 11.29 11.05
CA PHE A 6 11.46 11.60 11.21
C PHE A 6 12.33 10.38 11.54
N GLN A 7 11.76 9.18 11.51
CA GLN A 7 12.45 7.93 11.80
C GLN A 7 12.19 6.88 10.72
N THR A 8 13.14 5.95 10.59
CA THR A 8 12.99 4.76 9.74
C THR A 8 11.91 3.84 10.30
N VAL A 9 11.07 3.30 9.43
CA VAL A 9 10.01 2.35 9.78
C VAL A 9 10.31 1.00 9.12
N ASN A 10 10.33 -0.09 9.90
CA ASN A 10 10.29 -1.45 9.35
C ASN A 10 8.83 -1.80 9.04
N LEU A 11 8.56 -2.17 7.80
CA LEU A 11 7.22 -2.47 7.32
C LEU A 11 6.88 -3.96 7.41
N LYS A 12 7.77 -4.82 7.90
CA LYS A 12 7.50 -6.26 7.97
C LYS A 12 6.20 -6.55 8.73
N GLY A 13 5.31 -7.32 8.11
CA GLY A 13 3.99 -7.67 8.64
C GLY A 13 2.94 -6.57 8.50
N TRP A 14 3.30 -5.36 8.06
CA TRP A 14 2.33 -4.33 7.75
C TRP A 14 1.48 -4.74 6.55
N LYS A 15 0.28 -4.17 6.48
CA LYS A 15 -0.70 -4.48 5.43
C LYS A 15 -1.26 -3.22 4.84
N ILE A 16 -1.39 -3.18 3.52
CA ILE A 16 -2.21 -2.20 2.83
C ILE A 16 -3.45 -2.90 2.25
N ARG A 17 -4.62 -2.40 2.63
CA ARG A 17 -5.92 -2.94 2.25
C ARG A 17 -6.62 -1.96 1.33
N ARG A 18 -7.16 -2.46 0.23
CA ARG A 18 -8.11 -1.72 -0.60
C ARG A 18 -9.53 -2.05 -0.15
N GLU A 19 -10.33 -1.03 0.14
CA GLU A 19 -11.71 -1.20 0.52
C GLU A 19 -12.64 -0.44 -0.42
N ILE A 20 -13.65 -1.13 -0.94
CA ILE A 20 -14.65 -0.56 -1.85
C ILE A 20 -16.03 -1.03 -1.38
N GLY A 21 -16.92 -0.09 -1.09
CA GLY A 21 -18.27 -0.39 -0.58
C GLY A 21 -18.25 -1.13 0.76
N GLY A 22 -17.32 -0.79 1.66
CA GLY A 22 -17.20 -1.41 2.99
C GLY A 22 -16.62 -2.83 2.99
N LYS A 23 -16.13 -3.33 1.85
CA LYS A 23 -15.50 -4.65 1.74
C LYS A 23 -14.05 -4.52 1.30
N THR A 24 -13.15 -5.25 1.96
CA THR A 24 -11.78 -5.42 1.50
C THR A 24 -11.78 -6.18 0.18
N LYS A 25 -11.18 -5.59 -0.86
CA LYS A 25 -11.08 -6.17 -2.21
C LYS A 25 -9.76 -6.89 -2.41
N CYS A 26 -8.68 -6.28 -1.96
CA CYS A 26 -7.36 -6.88 -1.96
C CYS A 26 -6.56 -6.38 -0.76
N THR A 27 -5.59 -7.19 -0.36
CA THR A 27 -4.64 -6.88 0.71
C THR A 27 -3.26 -7.25 0.21
N TYR A 28 -2.30 -6.35 0.38
CA TYR A 28 -0.89 -6.65 0.24
C TYR A 28 -0.25 -6.65 1.63
N GLU A 29 0.52 -7.69 1.94
CA GLU A 29 1.30 -7.80 3.16
C GLU A 29 2.80 -7.68 2.83
N PHE A 30 3.49 -6.82 3.56
CA PHE A 30 4.94 -6.66 3.44
C PHE A 30 5.64 -7.83 4.13
N LYS A 31 6.02 -8.86 3.37
CA LYS A 31 6.62 -10.11 3.91
C LYS A 31 8.08 -9.95 4.35
N ASN A 32 8.80 -9.02 3.72
CA ASN A 32 10.23 -8.82 3.95
C ASN A 32 10.50 -7.67 4.92
N ASP A 33 11.69 -7.65 5.51
CA ASP A 33 12.23 -6.56 6.33
C ASP A 33 12.52 -5.31 5.48
N LEU A 34 11.46 -4.71 4.94
CA LEU A 34 11.52 -3.49 4.14
C LEU A 34 11.59 -2.29 5.08
N GLN A 35 12.75 -1.63 5.09
CA GLN A 35 12.96 -0.39 5.83
C GLN A 35 12.64 0.81 4.95
N LEU A 36 11.79 1.70 5.46
CA LEU A 36 11.47 2.96 4.80
C LEU A 36 11.99 4.11 5.66
N GLY A 37 13.09 4.73 5.22
CA GLY A 37 13.71 5.86 5.91
C GLY A 37 12.85 7.14 5.88
N PRO A 38 13.22 8.16 6.68
CA PRO A 38 12.52 9.46 6.69
C PRO A 38 12.46 10.09 5.29
N GLY A 39 11.27 10.54 4.88
CA GLY A 39 11.06 11.18 3.58
C GLY A 39 11.09 10.23 2.38
N GLN A 40 11.42 8.94 2.57
CA GLN A 40 11.45 7.99 1.47
C GLN A 40 10.04 7.60 1.01
N LYS A 41 9.94 7.13 -0.23
CA LYS A 41 8.70 6.66 -0.83
C LYS A 41 8.93 5.33 -1.54
N ILE A 42 7.91 4.49 -1.50
CA ILE A 42 7.81 3.26 -2.29
C ILE A 42 6.54 3.29 -3.13
N LYS A 43 6.60 2.73 -4.33
CA LYS A 43 5.43 2.49 -5.16
C LYS A 43 5.05 1.02 -5.10
N LEU A 44 3.75 0.76 -5.08
CA LEU A 44 3.20 -0.58 -5.15
C LEU A 44 2.35 -0.68 -6.41
N PHE A 45 2.76 -1.52 -7.34
CA PHE A 45 2.02 -1.85 -8.55
C PHE A 45 1.23 -3.13 -8.34
N SER A 46 0.07 -3.24 -8.97
CA SER A 46 -0.63 -4.53 -9.06
C SER A 46 0.07 -5.42 -10.08
N GLY A 47 -0.11 -6.74 -9.99
CA GLY A 47 0.50 -7.70 -10.91
C GLY A 47 0.18 -7.45 -12.39
N GLY A 48 -1.03 -6.94 -12.70
CA GLY A 48 -1.41 -6.55 -14.06
C GLY A 48 -0.75 -5.26 -14.58
N ALA A 49 0.03 -4.58 -13.74
CA ALA A 49 0.82 -3.39 -14.08
C ALA A 49 2.30 -3.59 -13.73
N ALA A 50 2.76 -4.84 -13.71
CA ALA A 50 4.14 -5.18 -13.36
C ALA A 50 5.18 -4.56 -14.31
N ASP A 51 4.80 -4.36 -15.57
CA ASP A 51 5.60 -3.69 -16.60
C ASP A 51 5.83 -2.20 -16.30
N MET A 52 5.04 -1.59 -15.41
CA MET A 52 5.22 -0.21 -14.97
C MET A 52 6.31 -0.03 -13.91
N LYS A 53 6.91 -1.12 -13.40
CA LYS A 53 8.01 -1.08 -12.42
C LYS A 53 9.21 -0.36 -13.02
N GLN A 54 9.70 0.68 -12.35
CA GLN A 54 10.82 1.50 -12.84
C GLN A 54 12.06 1.46 -11.93
N SER A 55 11.89 1.07 -10.66
CA SER A 55 12.97 0.99 -9.68
C SER A 55 12.96 -0.34 -8.95
N ASP A 56 14.11 -0.80 -8.47
CA ASP A 56 14.20 -1.97 -7.60
C ASP A 56 13.44 -1.82 -6.28
N SER A 57 13.24 -0.58 -5.82
CA SER A 57 12.44 -0.26 -4.62
C SER A 57 10.93 -0.31 -4.88
N ASP A 58 10.50 -0.43 -6.14
CA ASP A 58 9.10 -0.61 -6.48
C ASP A 58 8.68 -2.06 -6.24
N ILE A 59 7.49 -2.21 -5.67
CA ILE A 59 6.92 -3.51 -5.31
C ILE A 59 5.83 -3.87 -6.30
N VAL A 60 5.81 -5.13 -6.74
CA VAL A 60 4.72 -5.70 -7.53
C VAL A 60 3.92 -6.64 -6.62
N CYS A 61 2.61 -6.42 -6.52
CA CYS A 61 1.72 -7.18 -5.67
C CYS A 61 1.25 -8.48 -6.35
N ASP A 62 0.91 -9.49 -5.55
CA ASP A 62 0.47 -10.81 -6.03
C ASP A 62 -0.92 -10.78 -6.72
N PHE A 63 -1.73 -9.73 -6.53
CA PHE A 63 -3.06 -9.61 -7.16
C PHE A 63 -3.03 -8.76 -8.44
N PHE A 64 -3.94 -9.05 -9.36
CA PHE A 64 -3.93 -8.45 -10.70
C PHE A 64 -4.25 -6.94 -10.74
N THR A 65 -5.16 -6.45 -9.89
CA THR A 65 -5.61 -5.04 -9.90
C THR A 65 -5.92 -4.51 -8.49
N TRP A 66 -5.67 -3.22 -8.27
CA TRP A 66 -6.12 -2.48 -7.08
C TRP A 66 -7.62 -2.12 -7.11
N HIS A 67 -8.35 -2.51 -8.16
CA HIS A 67 -9.74 -2.18 -8.42
C HIS A 67 -10.01 -0.67 -8.60
N ALA A 68 -10.63 -0.32 -9.71
CA ALA A 68 -11.02 1.06 -10.01
C ALA A 68 -12.25 1.49 -9.20
N GLY A 69 -12.37 2.81 -9.00
CA GLY A 69 -13.54 3.46 -8.42
C GLY A 69 -13.34 4.05 -7.03
N GLY A 70 -14.44 4.51 -6.42
CA GLY A 70 -14.46 5.12 -5.08
C GLY A 70 -14.18 4.08 -4.00
N GLY A 71 -13.56 4.50 -2.89
CA GLY A 71 -13.20 3.61 -1.79
C GLY A 71 -11.99 4.12 -1.00
N SER A 72 -11.47 3.31 -0.09
CA SER A 72 -10.30 3.65 0.73
C SER A 72 -9.11 2.74 0.46
N TYR A 73 -7.93 3.25 0.75
CA TYR A 73 -6.73 2.47 1.04
C TYR A 73 -6.43 2.63 2.52
N VAL A 74 -6.21 1.53 3.23
CA VAL A 74 -5.94 1.54 4.67
C VAL A 74 -4.61 0.83 4.91
N LEU A 75 -3.68 1.50 5.58
CA LEU A 75 -2.39 0.95 6.00
C LEU A 75 -2.47 0.60 7.48
N THR A 76 -2.17 -0.65 7.82
CA THR A 76 -2.10 -1.14 9.20
C THR A 76 -0.72 -1.71 9.50
N ASP A 77 -0.34 -1.64 10.76
CA ASP A 77 0.83 -2.36 11.26
C ASP A 77 0.56 -3.87 11.40
N GLU A 78 1.58 -4.61 11.84
CA GLU A 78 1.55 -6.06 12.04
C GLU A 78 0.53 -6.51 13.10
N TYR A 79 0.10 -5.61 13.98
CA TYR A 79 -0.92 -5.83 15.00
C TYR A 79 -2.32 -5.35 14.56
N ASN A 80 -2.47 -4.97 13.30
CA ASN A 80 -3.69 -4.42 12.70
C ASN A 80 -4.10 -3.02 13.22
N ASN A 81 -3.20 -2.24 13.82
CA ASN A 81 -3.50 -0.85 14.14
C ASN A 81 -3.40 0.01 12.88
N GLU A 82 -4.42 0.84 12.61
CA GLU A 82 -4.37 1.78 11.49
C GLU A 82 -3.27 2.83 11.70
N LYS A 83 -2.43 3.01 10.68
CA LYS A 83 -1.36 4.01 10.66
C LYS A 83 -1.63 5.13 9.66
N ALA A 84 -2.36 4.83 8.59
CA ALA A 84 -2.78 5.80 7.60
C ALA A 84 -3.98 5.29 6.79
N SER A 85 -4.77 6.22 6.27
CA SER A 85 -5.83 5.92 5.32
C SER A 85 -5.92 7.00 4.24
N LEU A 86 -6.32 6.60 3.04
CA LEU A 86 -6.55 7.48 1.89
C LEU A 86 -7.93 7.15 1.31
N LYS A 87 -8.84 8.12 1.33
CA LYS A 87 -10.18 7.99 0.74
C LYS A 87 -10.20 8.59 -0.66
N MET A 88 -10.67 7.80 -1.62
CA MET A 88 -10.91 8.17 -3.00
C MET A 88 -12.41 8.38 -3.20
N THR A 89 -12.79 9.57 -3.62
CA THR A 89 -14.17 9.90 -4.01
C THR A 89 -14.21 10.06 -5.52
N ILE A 90 -15.17 9.42 -6.19
CA ILE A 90 -15.47 9.75 -7.59
C ILE A 90 -16.40 10.95 -7.54
N THR A 91 -15.95 12.09 -8.05
CA THR A 91 -16.82 13.22 -8.33
C THR A 91 -17.37 13.03 -9.74
N ASN A 92 -18.69 12.97 -9.87
CA ASN A 92 -19.36 13.00 -11.18
C ASN A 92 -19.24 14.38 -11.82
#